data_AF-A0AAX7SJ06-F1
#
_entry.id   AF-A0AAX7SJ06-F1
#
_cell.length_a   1.000
_cell.length_b   1.000
_cell.length_c   1.000
_cell.angle_alpha   90.00
_cell.angle_beta   90.00
_cell.angle_gamma   90.00
#
_symmetry.space_group_name_H-M   'P 1'
#
loop_
_entity.id
_entity.type
_entity.pdbx_description
1 polymer ?
#
loop_
_entity_poly.entity_id
_entity_poly.type
_entity_poly.pdbx_seq_one_letter_code
_entity_poly.pdbx_strand_id
1 'polypeptide(L)'
;ELAAKCCYEAGVWYHRILESLISQERKRLGFSDISGILEHDLFQRCLVACCLEIAVTSNSLPCDFPLLLQILKLEPYHFWKVIEPVWRVGSGLPHYVVTHLIQVEEKVLENLAWISDSPLWDEITPNEGHMPTCQQVMHPNRLEGPMQTDPGVPRVDVSLGMNHSARTEQQCSPSAINKQERCSSLHLFARK
;
A
#
# COMPACT_ATOMS: atom_id res chain seq x y z
N GLU A 1 10.39 12.37 30.89
CA GLU A 1 11.42 13.10 30.11
C GLU A 1 11.66 12.47 28.73
N LEU A 2 12.04 11.19 28.65
CA LEU A 2 12.27 10.50 27.36
C LEU A 2 11.06 10.49 26.41
N ALA A 3 9.86 10.24 26.92
CA ALA A 3 8.63 10.28 26.10
C ALA A 3 8.38 11.68 25.50
N ALA A 4 8.61 12.74 26.26
CA ALA A 4 8.44 14.11 25.78
C ALA A 4 9.47 14.45 24.68
N LYS A 5 10.71 13.99 24.83
CA LYS A 5 11.75 14.10 23.80
C LYS A 5 11.33 13.37 22.52
N CYS A 6 10.80 12.15 22.64
CA CYS A 6 10.33 11.38 21.48
C CYS A 6 9.15 12.07 20.77
N CYS A 7 8.19 12.63 21.51
CA CYS A 7 7.11 13.40 20.92
C CYS A 7 7.62 14.65 20.17
N TYR A 8 8.62 15.33 20.72
CA TYR A 8 9.25 16.48 20.05
C TYR A 8 9.95 16.06 18.74
N GLU A 9 10.77 15.00 18.78
CA GLU A 9 11.44 14.47 17.59
C GLU A 9 10.45 13.97 16.53
N ALA A 10 9.36 13.32 16.95
CA ALA A 10 8.28 12.92 16.07
C ALA A 10 7.63 14.13 15.38
N GLY A 11 7.45 15.26 16.08
CA GLY A 11 6.99 16.51 15.48
C GLY A 11 7.93 17.04 14.39
N VAL A 12 9.24 16.97 14.62
CA VAL A 12 10.25 17.35 13.62
C VAL A 12 10.17 16.44 12.38
N TRP A 13 10.08 15.12 12.60
CA TRP A 13 9.92 14.16 11.50
C TRP A 13 8.62 14.38 10.73
N TYR A 14 7.52 14.65 11.42
CA TYR A 14 6.22 14.92 10.84
C TYR A 14 6.29 16.08 9.85
N HIS A 15 6.81 17.23 10.26
CA HIS A 15 6.91 18.39 9.37
C HIS A 15 7.86 18.13 8.20
N ARG A 16 8.99 17.46 8.44
CA ARG A 16 9.97 17.14 7.38
C ARG A 16 9.40 16.19 6.32
N ILE A 17 8.71 15.14 6.76
CA ILE A 17 8.10 14.16 5.84
C ILE A 17 6.92 14.80 5.13
N LEU A 18 6.07 15.53 5.84
CA LEU A 18 4.92 16.23 5.26
C LEU A 18 5.33 17.23 4.18
N GLU A 19 6.36 18.04 4.44
CA GLU A 19 6.90 18.99 3.46
C GLU A 19 7.42 18.28 2.20
N SER A 20 8.11 17.14 2.38
CA SER A 20 8.59 16.33 1.25
C SER A 20 7.43 15.75 0.44
N LEU A 21 6.39 15.23 1.11
CA LEU A 21 5.18 14.71 0.47
C LEU A 21 4.46 15.79 -0.33
N ILE A 22 4.24 16.96 0.28
CA ILE A 22 3.64 18.12 -0.40
C ILE A 22 4.47 18.53 -1.61
N SER A 23 5.79 18.57 -1.48
CA SER A 23 6.69 18.96 -2.56
C SER A 23 6.66 17.99 -3.73
N GLN A 24 6.61 16.68 -3.46
CA GLN A 24 6.45 15.66 -4.50
C GLN A 24 5.07 15.73 -5.14
N GLU A 25 4.03 15.91 -4.34
CA GLU A 25 2.66 15.95 -4.82
C GLU A 25 2.40 17.19 -5.69
N ARG A 26 2.93 18.35 -5.31
CA ARG A 26 2.90 19.57 -6.12
C ARG A 26 3.64 19.38 -7.45
N LYS A 27 4.75 18.64 -7.47
CA LYS A 27 5.43 18.29 -8.74
C LYS A 27 4.58 17.37 -9.61
N ARG A 28 3.81 16.46 -9.00
CA ARG A 28 2.93 15.51 -9.69
C ARG A 28 1.67 16.19 -10.25
N LEU A 29 1.00 17.01 -9.45
CA LEU A 29 -0.30 17.62 -9.77
C LEU A 29 -0.20 19.03 -10.37
N GLY A 30 1.00 19.63 -10.40
CA GLY A 30 1.20 21.01 -10.84
C GLY A 30 0.62 22.03 -9.87
N PHE A 31 -0.09 23.05 -10.39
CA PHE A 31 -0.75 24.10 -9.61
C PHE A 31 -2.09 23.67 -8.98
N SER A 32 -2.43 22.38 -9.06
CA SER A 32 -3.68 21.85 -8.50
C SER A 32 -3.66 21.87 -6.98
N ASP A 33 -4.86 21.83 -6.39
CA ASP A 33 -5.03 21.87 -4.95
C ASP A 33 -4.59 20.56 -4.26
N ILE A 34 -3.72 20.69 -3.27
CA ILE A 34 -3.21 19.60 -2.42
C ILE A 34 -3.99 19.50 -1.10
N SER A 35 -4.92 20.42 -0.84
CA SER A 35 -5.65 20.53 0.43
C SER A 35 -6.42 19.25 0.76
N GLY A 36 -6.97 18.56 -0.25
CA GLY A 36 -7.70 17.30 -0.04
C GLY A 36 -6.88 16.16 0.58
N ILE A 37 -5.56 16.17 0.43
CA ILE A 37 -4.65 15.23 1.12
C ILE A 37 -4.43 15.68 2.56
N LEU A 38 -4.16 16.97 2.72
CA LEU A 38 -3.77 17.55 4.01
C LEU A 38 -4.93 17.57 4.99
N GLU A 39 -6.16 17.71 4.51
CA GLU A 39 -7.37 17.72 5.30
C GLU A 39 -7.83 16.32 5.73
N HIS A 40 -7.20 15.26 5.21
CA HIS A 40 -7.61 13.90 5.54
C HIS A 40 -7.08 13.47 6.91
N ASP A 41 -7.94 13.53 7.93
CA ASP A 41 -7.61 13.22 9.34
C ASP A 41 -6.90 11.87 9.52
N LEU A 42 -7.38 10.81 8.85
CA LEU A 42 -6.74 9.48 8.94
C LEU A 42 -5.32 9.48 8.38
N PHE A 43 -5.05 10.24 7.30
CA PHE A 43 -3.69 10.36 6.76
C PHE A 43 -2.78 11.05 7.77
N GLN A 44 -3.24 12.14 8.38
CA GLN A 44 -2.47 12.88 9.38
C GLN A 44 -2.16 12.02 10.60
N ARG A 45 -3.14 11.26 11.11
CA ARG A 45 -2.93 10.37 12.25
C ARG A 45 -1.96 9.24 11.93
N CYS A 46 -2.08 8.59 10.77
CA CYS A 46 -1.14 7.56 10.34
C CYS A 46 0.27 8.12 10.13
N LEU A 47 0.40 9.35 9.60
CA LEU A 47 1.70 10.02 9.46
C LEU A 47 2.32 10.32 10.83
N VAL A 48 1.54 10.83 11.79
CA VAL A 48 1.99 11.04 13.17
C VAL A 48 2.42 9.72 13.81
N ALA A 49 1.67 8.64 13.62
CA ALA A 49 2.04 7.31 14.11
C ALA A 49 3.38 6.84 13.53
N CYS A 50 3.62 7.05 12.24
CA CYS A 50 4.87 6.70 11.58
C CYS A 50 6.05 7.52 12.14
N CYS A 51 5.85 8.81 12.39
CA CYS A 51 6.88 9.68 12.96
C CYS A 51 7.19 9.33 14.42
N LEU A 52 6.17 8.93 15.19
CA LEU A 52 6.34 8.40 16.53
C LEU A 52 7.11 7.08 16.51
N GLU A 53 6.80 6.17 15.59
CA GLU A 53 7.55 4.91 15.42
C GLU A 53 9.02 5.19 15.14
N ILE A 54 9.32 6.10 14.20
CA ILE A 54 10.69 6.54 13.92
C ILE A 54 11.38 7.04 15.20
N ALA A 55 10.72 7.91 15.97
CA ALA A 55 11.30 8.47 17.19
C ALA A 55 11.48 7.42 18.30
N VAL A 56 10.52 6.51 18.46
CA VAL A 56 10.56 5.38 19.42
C VAL A 56 11.73 4.46 19.09
N THR A 57 11.87 4.03 17.83
CA THR A 57 12.99 3.22 17.36
C THR A 57 14.33 3.96 17.54
N SER A 58 14.37 5.25 17.17
CA SER A 58 15.60 6.05 17.25
C SER A 58 16.11 6.25 18.68
N ASN A 59 15.19 6.31 19.65
CA ASN A 59 15.53 6.43 21.08
C ASN A 59 15.51 5.08 21.81
N SER A 60 15.30 3.97 21.09
CA SER A 60 15.22 2.62 21.66
C SER A 60 14.24 2.51 22.83
N LEU A 61 13.09 3.19 22.72
CA LEU A 61 12.05 3.09 23.73
C LEU A 61 11.39 1.70 23.71
N PRO A 62 11.01 1.15 24.88
CA PRO A 62 10.31 -0.13 24.98
C PRO A 62 8.83 0.05 24.64
N CYS A 63 8.54 0.41 23.39
CA CYS A 63 7.19 0.54 22.86
C CYS A 63 7.14 -0.18 21.53
N ASP A 64 6.57 -1.38 21.53
CA ASP A 64 6.43 -2.15 20.31
C ASP A 64 5.38 -1.52 19.38
N PHE A 65 5.60 -1.64 18.08
CA PHE A 65 4.72 -1.07 17.06
C PHE A 65 3.21 -1.35 17.25
N PRO A 66 2.74 -2.58 17.54
CA PRO A 66 1.31 -2.81 17.73
C PRO A 66 0.72 -2.05 18.92
N LEU A 67 1.50 -1.87 19.99
CA LEU A 67 1.08 -1.11 21.16
C LEU A 67 0.96 0.39 20.82
N LEU A 68 1.87 0.92 20.00
CA LEU A 68 1.79 2.30 19.53
C LEU A 68 0.48 2.54 18.75
N LEU A 69 0.14 1.65 17.82
CA LEU A 69 -1.12 1.76 17.07
C LEU A 69 -2.35 1.66 17.98
N GLN A 70 -2.33 0.76 18.96
CA GLN A 70 -3.40 0.62 19.94
C GLN A 70 -3.61 1.90 20.76
N ILE A 71 -2.53 2.54 21.22
CA ILE A 71 -2.58 3.80 21.96
C ILE A 71 -3.20 4.91 21.09
N LEU A 72 -2.82 4.95 19.81
CA LEU A 72 -3.32 5.94 18.85
C LEU A 72 -4.69 5.59 18.27
N LYS A 73 -5.25 4.43 18.61
CA LYS A 73 -6.52 3.89 18.08
C LYS A 73 -6.52 3.88 16.55
N LEU A 74 -5.45 3.36 15.97
CA LEU A 74 -5.27 3.24 14.53
C LEU A 74 -5.24 1.78 14.11
N GLU A 75 -5.96 1.48 13.03
CA GLU A 75 -5.96 0.15 12.43
C GLU A 75 -4.65 -0.08 11.65
N PRO A 76 -3.99 -1.24 11.83
CA PRO A 76 -2.77 -1.58 11.10
C PRO A 76 -2.93 -1.48 9.59
N TYR A 77 -4.08 -1.91 9.06
CA TYR A 77 -4.38 -1.81 7.62
C TYR A 77 -4.35 -0.36 7.10
N HIS A 78 -4.96 0.58 7.83
CA HIS A 78 -4.93 1.99 7.46
C HIS A 78 -3.52 2.58 7.52
N PHE A 79 -2.75 2.20 8.54
CA PHE A 79 -1.36 2.62 8.67
C PHE A 79 -0.52 2.18 7.47
N TRP A 80 -0.64 0.92 7.04
CA TRP A 80 0.08 0.41 5.87
C TRP A 80 -0.24 1.17 4.58
N LYS A 81 -1.52 1.50 4.32
CA LYS A 81 -1.89 2.28 3.12
C LYS A 81 -1.24 3.66 3.05
N VAL A 82 -0.88 4.23 4.20
CA VAL A 82 -0.28 5.57 4.31
C VAL A 82 1.26 5.51 4.31
N ILE A 83 1.87 4.35 4.60
CA ILE A 83 3.32 4.24 4.73
C ILE A 83 4.06 4.22 3.38
N GLU A 84 3.45 3.66 2.33
CA GLU A 84 4.09 3.57 1.00
C GLU A 84 4.46 4.97 0.42
N PRO A 85 3.58 5.99 0.45
CA PRO A 85 3.96 7.35 0.08
C PRO A 85 5.09 7.92 0.94
N VAL A 86 5.08 7.67 2.25
CA VAL A 86 6.10 8.13 3.20
C VAL A 86 7.48 7.55 2.86
N TRP A 87 7.53 6.33 2.35
CA TRP A 87 8.80 5.70 1.95
C TRP A 87 9.34 6.28 0.65
N ARG A 88 8.46 6.65 -0.28
CA ARG A 88 8.84 7.20 -1.59
C ARG A 88 9.54 8.57 -1.50
N VAL A 89 9.29 9.33 -0.43
CA VAL A 89 9.92 10.64 -0.19
C VAL A 89 11.36 10.58 0.30
N GLY A 90 11.89 9.39 0.66
CA GLY A 90 13.31 9.19 0.94
C GLY A 90 13.84 10.15 2.00
N SER A 91 13.29 10.11 3.21
CA SER A 91 13.47 11.11 4.28
C SER A 91 14.87 11.16 4.93
N GLY A 92 15.87 10.47 4.37
CA GLY A 92 17.24 10.43 4.90
C GLY A 92 17.30 9.79 6.30
N LEU A 93 16.49 8.76 6.53
CA LEU A 93 16.45 8.02 7.79
C LEU A 93 17.73 7.20 7.97
N PRO A 94 18.19 7.01 9.22
CA PRO A 94 19.27 6.07 9.51
C PRO A 94 18.89 4.65 9.05
N HIS A 95 19.88 3.89 8.57
CA HIS A 95 19.66 2.55 8.03
C HIS A 95 18.91 1.62 8.99
N TYR A 96 19.25 1.64 10.29
CA TYR A 96 18.58 0.77 11.27
C TYR A 96 17.09 1.11 11.44
N VAL A 97 16.70 2.39 11.32
CA VAL A 97 15.28 2.81 11.35
C VAL A 97 14.57 2.30 10.11
N VAL A 98 15.22 2.40 8.94
CA VAL A 98 14.68 1.87 7.69
C VAL A 98 14.45 0.36 7.79
N THR A 99 15.43 -0.39 8.29
CA THR A 99 15.30 -1.83 8.52
C THR A 99 14.13 -2.16 9.45
N HIS A 100 13.98 -1.42 10.55
CA HIS A 100 12.88 -1.60 11.48
C HIS A 100 11.51 -1.31 10.84
N LEU A 101 11.39 -0.23 10.07
CA LEU A 101 10.15 0.10 9.37
C LEU A 101 9.76 -0.95 8.32
N ILE A 102 10.74 -1.56 7.65
CA ILE A 102 10.48 -2.69 6.73
C ILE A 102 9.88 -3.87 7.50
N GLN A 103 10.47 -4.23 8.65
CA GLN A 103 9.93 -5.31 9.49
C GLN A 103 8.53 -5.00 10.00
N VAL A 104 8.24 -3.73 10.32
CA VAL A 104 6.91 -3.28 10.68
C VAL A 104 5.93 -3.46 9.51
N GLU A 105 6.32 -3.08 8.29
CA GLU A 105 5.49 -3.26 7.09
C GLU A 105 5.19 -4.75 6.86
N GLU A 106 6.22 -5.60 6.87
CA GLU A 106 6.10 -7.05 6.74
C GLU A 106 5.14 -7.61 7.79
N LYS A 107 5.27 -7.21 9.06
CA LYS A 107 4.40 -7.64 10.16
C LYS A 107 2.94 -7.25 9.96
N VAL A 108 2.70 -6.06 9.40
CA VAL A 108 1.33 -5.63 9.07
C VAL A 108 0.76 -6.47 7.94
N LEU A 109 1.54 -6.65 6.87
CA LEU A 109 1.14 -7.37 5.67
C LEU A 109 1.00 -8.88 5.86
N GLU A 110 1.75 -9.49 6.77
CA GLU A 110 1.71 -10.94 7.02
C GLU A 110 0.60 -11.33 8.01
N ASN A 111 0.21 -10.41 8.91
CA ASN A 111 -0.65 -10.77 10.05
C ASN A 111 -1.61 -9.65 10.47
N LEU A 112 -1.10 -8.47 10.89
CA LEU A 112 -1.94 -7.50 11.61
C LEU A 112 -3.09 -6.92 10.78
N ALA A 113 -2.93 -6.83 9.46
CA ALA A 113 -4.00 -6.38 8.56
C ALA A 113 -5.10 -7.44 8.32
N TRP A 114 -4.87 -8.70 8.70
CA TRP A 114 -5.74 -9.85 8.40
C TRP A 114 -6.57 -10.33 9.60
N ILE A 115 -6.48 -9.65 10.74
CA ILE A 115 -7.32 -9.92 11.90
C ILE A 115 -8.80 -9.75 11.55
N SER A 116 -9.70 -10.47 12.23
CA SER A 116 -11.11 -10.57 11.85
C SER A 116 -11.89 -9.24 11.93
N ASP A 117 -11.41 -8.31 12.76
CA ASP A 117 -11.96 -6.97 12.95
C ASP A 117 -11.27 -5.90 12.08
N SER A 118 -10.37 -6.31 11.17
CA SER A 118 -9.66 -5.40 10.30
C SER A 118 -10.59 -4.72 9.29
N PRO A 119 -10.44 -3.40 9.05
CA PRO A 119 -11.15 -2.68 7.98
C PRO A 119 -10.78 -3.17 6.57
N LEU A 120 -9.75 -4.01 6.43
CA LEU A 120 -9.45 -4.70 5.17
C LEU A 120 -10.67 -5.47 4.63
N TRP A 121 -11.44 -6.10 5.52
CA TRP A 121 -12.59 -6.91 5.12
C TRP A 121 -13.73 -6.07 4.54
N ASP A 122 -13.88 -4.81 4.98
CA ASP A 122 -14.84 -3.87 4.41
C ASP A 122 -14.48 -3.48 2.96
N GLU A 123 -13.20 -3.53 2.59
CA GLU A 123 -12.74 -3.28 1.20
C GLU A 123 -12.86 -4.54 0.31
N ILE A 124 -12.77 -5.75 0.87
CA ILE A 124 -12.85 -7.02 0.13
C ILE A 124 -14.30 -7.47 -0.09
N THR A 125 -15.17 -7.27 0.90
CA THR A 125 -16.56 -7.75 0.88
C THR A 125 -17.39 -7.28 -0.32
N PRO A 126 -17.26 -6.04 -0.83
CA PRO A 126 -18.01 -5.60 -2.01
C PRO A 126 -17.63 -6.34 -3.30
N ASN A 127 -16.46 -6.98 -3.33
CA ASN A 127 -15.99 -7.76 -4.49
C ASN A 127 -16.40 -9.25 -4.41
N GLU A 128 -17.48 -9.56 -3.69
CA GLU A 128 -17.92 -10.94 -3.41
C GLU A 128 -16.85 -11.81 -2.74
N GLY A 129 -15.88 -11.21 -2.04
CA GLY A 129 -14.76 -11.93 -1.46
C GLY A 129 -13.68 -12.35 -2.47
N HIS A 130 -13.79 -11.95 -3.75
CA HIS A 130 -12.76 -12.24 -4.73
C HIS A 130 -11.50 -11.42 -4.44
N MET A 131 -10.40 -12.12 -4.19
CA MET A 131 -9.09 -11.49 -4.09
C MET A 131 -8.54 -11.21 -5.49
N PRO A 132 -7.91 -10.05 -5.71
CA PRO A 132 -7.25 -9.78 -6.98
C PRO A 132 -6.08 -10.75 -7.16
N THR A 133 -5.92 -11.27 -8.37
CA THR A 133 -4.80 -12.13 -8.73
C THR A 133 -3.49 -11.34 -8.78
N CYS A 134 -2.35 -12.02 -8.62
CA CYS A 134 -1.04 -11.39 -8.76
C CYS A 134 -0.90 -10.61 -10.07
N GLN A 135 -1.42 -11.13 -11.18
CA GLN A 135 -1.35 -10.46 -12.48
C GLN A 135 -2.12 -9.13 -12.52
N GLN A 136 -3.22 -9.02 -11.76
CA GLN A 136 -4.04 -7.81 -11.70
C GLN A 136 -3.41 -6.69 -10.86
N VAL A 137 -2.53 -7.04 -9.91
CA VAL A 137 -1.88 -6.07 -9.01
C VAL A 137 -0.43 -5.74 -9.37
N MET A 138 0.19 -6.53 -10.25
CA MET A 138 1.56 -6.29 -10.71
C MET A 138 1.61 -5.16 -11.72
N HIS A 139 2.67 -4.34 -11.67
CA HIS A 139 2.88 -3.32 -12.70
C HIS A 139 3.14 -3.98 -14.06
N PRO A 140 2.69 -3.35 -15.17
CA PRO A 140 2.94 -3.83 -16.53
C PRO A 140 4.43 -4.14 -16.80
N ASN A 141 5.34 -3.36 -16.22
CA ASN A 141 6.79 -3.53 -16.39
C ASN A 141 7.39 -4.75 -15.65
N ARG A 142 6.59 -5.46 -14.83
CA ARG A 142 7.00 -6.68 -14.10
C ARG A 142 6.35 -7.95 -14.64
N LEU A 143 5.47 -7.83 -15.63
CA LEU A 143 5.03 -8.98 -16.41
C LEU A 143 6.17 -9.34 -17.35
N GLU A 144 7.07 -10.23 -16.90
CA GLU A 144 7.89 -10.97 -17.84
C GLU A 144 6.94 -11.62 -18.84
N GLY A 145 7.12 -11.30 -20.13
CA GLY A 145 6.33 -11.88 -21.21
C GLY A 145 6.42 -13.41 -21.16
N PRO A 146 5.45 -14.14 -21.75
CA PRO A 146 5.53 -15.59 -21.82
C PRO A 146 6.91 -15.96 -22.35
N MET A 147 7.63 -16.79 -21.60
CA MET A 147 8.95 -17.30 -21.97
C MET A 147 8.94 -17.60 -23.46
N GLN A 148 9.71 -16.84 -24.25
CA GLN A 148 9.96 -17.22 -25.62
C GLN A 148 10.65 -18.58 -25.53
N THR A 149 9.90 -19.64 -25.80
CA THR A 149 10.46 -20.95 -26.09
C THR A 149 11.39 -20.76 -27.27
N ASP A 150 12.68 -20.83 -26.97
CA ASP A 150 13.77 -20.91 -27.91
C ASP A 150 13.44 -21.92 -29.03
N PRO A 151 13.55 -21.58 -30.32
CA PRO A 151 13.32 -22.52 -31.41
C PRO A 151 14.53 -23.47 -31.51
N GLY A 152 14.61 -24.46 -30.63
CA GLY A 152 15.82 -25.29 -30.54
C GLY A 152 15.74 -26.59 -29.73
N VAL A 153 14.56 -27.18 -29.47
CA VAL A 153 14.48 -28.49 -28.81
C VAL A 153 13.49 -29.42 -29.54
N PRO A 154 13.89 -30.67 -29.89
CA PRO A 154 13.04 -31.59 -30.64
C PRO A 154 11.83 -32.04 -29.82
N ARG A 155 10.66 -31.93 -30.46
CA ARG A 155 9.34 -32.37 -30.02
C ARG A 155 9.30 -33.88 -29.78
N VAL A 156 8.99 -34.30 -28.55
CA VAL A 156 8.50 -35.66 -28.28
C VAL A 156 6.97 -35.61 -28.32
N ASP A 157 6.44 -36.25 -29.35
CA ASP A 157 5.01 -36.39 -29.62
C ASP A 157 4.40 -37.36 -28.60
N VAL A 158 3.42 -36.91 -27.82
CA VAL A 158 2.45 -37.80 -27.16
C VAL A 158 1.07 -37.41 -27.66
N SER A 159 0.63 -38.11 -28.69
CA SER A 159 -0.73 -38.05 -29.20
C SER A 159 -1.65 -38.94 -28.36
N LEU A 160 -2.69 -38.34 -27.78
CA LEU A 160 -3.98 -39.01 -27.54
C LEU A 160 -5.08 -38.03 -27.94
N GLY A 161 -5.69 -38.28 -29.09
CA GLY A 161 -6.77 -37.48 -29.64
C GLY A 161 -8.14 -37.84 -29.08
N MET A 162 -9.10 -36.90 -29.20
CA MET A 162 -10.45 -37.11 -29.76
C MET A 162 -11.24 -35.78 -29.80
N ASN A 163 -11.35 -35.20 -30.99
CA ASN A 163 -12.54 -34.72 -31.71
C ASN A 163 -13.64 -33.83 -31.05
N HIS A 164 -13.69 -32.58 -31.55
CA HIS A 164 -14.82 -31.78 -32.09
C HIS A 164 -16.13 -31.54 -31.28
N SER A 165 -16.42 -30.26 -30.96
CA SER A 165 -17.49 -29.48 -31.64
C SER A 165 -17.70 -28.07 -31.08
N ALA A 166 -18.09 -27.18 -32.00
CA ALA A 166 -18.22 -25.72 -31.92
C ALA A 166 -19.30 -25.19 -30.96
N ARG A 167 -19.09 -23.99 -30.38
CA ARG A 167 -20.16 -22.96 -30.28
C ARG A 167 -19.65 -21.54 -29.94
N THR A 168 -19.80 -20.67 -30.95
CA THR A 168 -20.27 -19.27 -30.92
C THR A 168 -19.51 -18.21 -30.12
N GLU A 169 -18.93 -17.29 -30.90
CA GLU A 169 -18.52 -15.93 -30.53
C GLU A 169 -19.67 -15.17 -29.84
N GLN A 170 -19.43 -14.64 -28.64
CA GLN A 170 -20.22 -13.55 -28.09
C GLN A 170 -19.27 -12.45 -27.64
N GLN A 171 -18.96 -11.54 -28.57
CA GLN A 171 -18.44 -10.22 -28.24
C GLN A 171 -19.52 -9.48 -27.43
N CYS A 172 -19.15 -8.95 -26.26
CA CYS A 172 -19.93 -7.90 -25.61
C CYS A 172 -18.99 -6.79 -25.13
N SER A 173 -19.29 -5.60 -25.60
CA SER A 173 -18.55 -4.35 -25.44
C SER A 173 -18.53 -3.85 -23.99
N PRO A 174 -17.58 -2.98 -23.61
CA PRO A 174 -17.50 -2.41 -22.28
C PRO A 174 -18.37 -1.16 -22.22
N SER A 175 -19.37 -1.10 -21.33
CA SER A 175 -20.05 0.16 -21.01
C SER A 175 -20.69 0.15 -19.62
N ALA A 176 -20.12 1.02 -18.78
CA ALA A 176 -20.79 1.84 -17.77
C ALA A 176 -21.55 1.14 -16.63
N ILE A 177 -20.89 1.05 -15.47
CA ILE A 177 -21.52 1.44 -14.21
C ILE A 177 -20.61 2.44 -13.51
N ASN A 178 -20.89 3.70 -13.79
CA ASN A 178 -20.54 4.84 -12.96
C ASN A 178 -21.51 4.83 -11.76
N LYS A 179 -21.02 4.45 -10.58
CA LYS A 179 -21.62 4.80 -9.30
C LYS A 179 -20.51 5.17 -8.32
N GLN A 180 -20.05 6.38 -8.50
CA GLN A 180 -19.26 7.14 -7.54
C GLN A 180 -20.12 7.43 -6.30
N GLU A 181 -20.06 6.61 -5.25
CA GLU A 181 -20.51 7.02 -3.91
C GLU A 181 -19.51 6.54 -2.84
N ARG A 182 -18.70 7.51 -2.40
CA ARG A 182 -17.64 7.45 -1.36
C ARG A 182 -16.41 6.60 -1.71
N CYS A 183 -15.65 7.06 -2.72
CA CYS A 183 -14.22 6.76 -2.79
C CYS A 183 -13.57 7.11 -1.45
N SER A 184 -12.96 6.12 -0.79
CA SER A 184 -12.00 6.39 0.27
C SER A 184 -10.88 7.26 -0.32
N SER A 185 -10.65 8.46 0.23
CA SER A 185 -9.61 9.38 -0.27
C SER A 185 -8.19 8.80 -0.23
N LEU A 186 -8.00 7.64 0.40
CA LEU A 186 -6.77 6.85 0.32
C LEU A 186 -6.46 6.35 -1.10
N HIS A 187 -7.44 6.32 -2.02
CA HIS A 187 -7.19 6.03 -3.44
C HIS A 187 -6.24 7.04 -4.11
N LEU A 188 -6.08 8.24 -3.57
CA LEU A 188 -5.14 9.23 -4.10
C LEU A 188 -3.67 8.82 -3.92
N PHE A 189 -3.43 7.94 -2.94
CA PHE A 189 -2.14 7.32 -2.63
C PHE A 189 -2.02 5.89 -3.14
N ALA A 190 -3.15 5.25 -3.46
CA ALA A 190 -3.15 3.97 -4.14
C ALA A 190 -2.53 4.12 -5.54
N ARG A 191 -1.58 3.24 -5.81
CA ARG A 191 -0.85 3.09 -7.07
C ARG A 191 -1.76 3.16 -8.31
N LYS A 192 -1.32 3.90 -9.33
CA LYS A 192 -1.66 3.68 -10.74
C LYS A 192 -0.41 3.14 -11.43
#